data_AF-A0A8J6QBD7-F1
#
_entry.id   AF-A0A8J6QBD7-F1
#
_cell.length_a   1.000
_cell.length_b   1.000
_cell.length_c   1.000
_cell.angle_alpha   90.00
_cell.angle_beta   90.00
_cell.angle_gamma   90.00
#
_symmetry.space_group_name_H-M   'P 1'
#
loop_
_entity.id
_entity.type
_entity.pdbx_description
1 polymer ?
#
loop_
_entity_poly.entity_id
_entity_poly.type
_entity_poly.pdbx_seq_one_letter_code
_entity_poly.pdbx_strand_id
1 'polypeptide(L)'
;MVWPPIAADVEKYALGRIVAMLCWFAGPTAQRLRIPLSLLETSIDYVLPEYASLAALSDFHKIEFLDISQARDLLIRERHTIIVLSRDVEPDEVLSVAHPLVGSQPLTKVKRPPARTSGSTYYYYFGNPDGDVQDAYYAACLTYWVSGGEDKAFLEASRDDLVRQRFRAAAKSCIALFGTGPSLSEALNRDHGDSFNIICNTIIKNRAFTEHLDPQILVASDAHFHFSYHRYSARFLGDLVAFLHNSSASFYTFDKFAAFLRRRVPEIAGRVFGIPAGRKTYGFDFDQEFRVFPGDSVLNMFLLPLGSYLGQEVVLNGFTGRAPSDSFFWSHSELHQYSHLMEDVRQAHPAFFRNRDYGKYANTVDDDLMVRVNAALEAGKGIHSATTSFYRALQP
;
A
#
# COMPACT_ATOMS: atom_id res chain seq x y z
N MET A 1 -14.26 2.78 -2.84
CA MET A 1 -13.83 1.39 -3.01
C MET A 1 -14.55 0.51 -2.00
N VAL A 2 -15.74 0.02 -2.36
CA VAL A 2 -16.38 -1.11 -1.67
C VAL A 2 -16.09 -2.33 -2.55
N TRP A 3 -15.66 -3.43 -1.95
CA TRP A 3 -15.36 -4.69 -2.63
C TRP A 3 -15.93 -5.85 -1.82
N PRO A 4 -16.85 -6.63 -2.40
CA PRO A 4 -16.79 -8.07 -2.19
C PRO A 4 -16.95 -8.86 -3.49
N PRO A 5 -16.38 -10.08 -3.60
CA PRO A 5 -16.90 -11.09 -4.51
C PRO A 5 -18.19 -11.67 -3.91
N ILE A 6 -19.26 -11.73 -4.69
CA ILE A 6 -20.45 -12.52 -4.35
C ILE A 6 -20.47 -13.74 -5.27
N ALA A 7 -20.34 -14.93 -4.68
CA ALA A 7 -20.75 -16.15 -5.34
C ALA A 7 -22.25 -16.33 -5.06
N ALA A 8 -23.09 -16.15 -6.08
CA ALA A 8 -24.48 -16.57 -6.05
C ALA A 8 -24.62 -17.87 -6.84
N ASP A 9 -25.48 -18.77 -6.38
CA ASP A 9 -25.78 -20.03 -7.06
C ASP A 9 -26.79 -19.76 -8.20
N VAL A 10 -26.38 -19.96 -9.46
CA VAL A 10 -27.06 -19.44 -10.67
C VAL A 10 -27.83 -20.53 -11.44
N GLU A 11 -28.09 -21.69 -10.85
CA GLU A 11 -28.79 -22.77 -11.58
C GLU A 11 -30.24 -22.43 -11.99
N LYS A 12 -30.82 -21.33 -11.52
CA LYS A 12 -32.24 -21.01 -11.76
C LYS A 12 -32.57 -20.15 -12.99
N TYR A 13 -31.58 -19.57 -13.71
CA TYR A 13 -31.87 -18.50 -14.69
C TYR A 13 -31.19 -18.57 -16.07
N ALA A 14 -30.70 -19.73 -16.52
CA ALA A 14 -30.29 -19.99 -17.93
C ALA A 14 -29.48 -18.87 -18.63
N LEU A 15 -28.76 -18.06 -17.86
CA LEU A 15 -27.82 -17.05 -18.31
C LEU A 15 -26.45 -17.59 -17.89
N GLY A 16 -25.50 -17.57 -18.82
CA GLY A 16 -24.13 -17.97 -18.54
C GLY A 16 -23.57 -17.29 -17.28
N ARG A 17 -22.50 -17.86 -16.73
CA ARG A 17 -21.95 -17.52 -15.41
C ARG A 17 -21.40 -16.07 -15.38
N ILE A 18 -22.23 -15.09 -15.02
CA ILE A 18 -21.81 -13.69 -14.85
C ILE A 18 -21.19 -13.52 -13.46
N VAL A 19 -19.86 -13.38 -13.39
CA VAL A 19 -19.16 -12.87 -12.19
C VAL A 19 -18.84 -11.40 -12.44
N ALA A 20 -19.70 -10.49 -11.99
CA ALA A 20 -19.49 -9.06 -12.11
C ALA A 20 -18.89 -8.48 -10.81
N MET A 21 -17.96 -7.54 -10.97
CA MET A 21 -17.26 -6.87 -9.89
C MET A 21 -17.50 -5.36 -10.01
N LEU A 22 -18.17 -4.75 -9.03
CA LEU A 22 -18.57 -3.34 -9.06
C LEU A 22 -17.70 -2.51 -8.10
N CYS A 23 -16.80 -1.69 -8.64
CA CYS A 23 -16.02 -0.74 -7.86
C CYS A 23 -16.63 0.66 -7.92
N TRP A 24 -17.00 1.23 -6.76
CA TRP A 24 -17.47 2.62 -6.65
C TRP A 24 -16.32 3.59 -6.34
N PHE A 25 -16.24 4.67 -7.14
CA PHE A 25 -15.44 5.86 -6.86
C PHE A 25 -16.38 7.01 -6.49
N ALA A 26 -16.21 7.57 -5.28
CA ALA A 26 -16.87 8.81 -4.89
C ALA A 26 -15.79 9.90 -4.79
N GLY A 27 -15.97 10.99 -5.53
CA GLY A 27 -15.10 12.17 -5.47
C GLY A 27 -15.28 12.98 -4.18
N PRO A 28 -14.39 13.96 -3.93
CA PRO A 28 -14.36 14.75 -2.70
C PRO A 28 -15.57 15.68 -2.46
N THR A 29 -16.50 15.78 -3.42
CA THR A 29 -17.73 16.58 -3.30
C THR A 29 -18.96 15.77 -2.85
N ALA A 30 -18.81 14.48 -2.58
CA ALA A 30 -19.94 13.64 -2.16
C ALA A 30 -20.35 13.94 -0.71
N GLN A 31 -21.42 14.73 -0.54
CA GLN A 31 -22.02 15.02 0.79
C GLN A 31 -22.72 13.79 1.42
N ARG A 32 -22.94 12.73 0.63
CA ARG A 32 -23.51 11.44 1.06
C ARG A 32 -22.82 10.29 0.33
N LEU A 33 -22.52 9.22 1.05
CA LEU A 33 -21.99 7.99 0.48
C LEU A 33 -23.14 7.00 0.29
N ARG A 34 -23.42 6.60 -0.95
CA ARG A 34 -24.52 5.68 -1.25
C ARG A 34 -23.99 4.30 -1.58
N ILE A 35 -24.44 3.27 -0.86
CA ILE A 35 -23.93 1.89 -1.01
C ILE A 35 -25.10 0.98 -1.39
N PRO A 36 -25.05 0.27 -2.53
CA PRO A 36 -26.08 -0.70 -2.88
C PRO A 36 -25.98 -1.95 -1.98
N LEU A 37 -27.09 -2.33 -1.35
CA LEU A 37 -27.19 -3.59 -0.61
C LEU A 37 -27.40 -4.73 -1.61
N SER A 38 -26.49 -5.71 -1.63
CA SER A 38 -26.77 -7.00 -2.25
C SER A 38 -27.55 -7.88 -1.29
N LEU A 39 -28.74 -8.32 -1.69
CA LEU A 39 -29.54 -9.32 -0.97
C LEU A 39 -28.86 -10.69 -0.99
N LEU A 40 -28.59 -11.24 0.19
CA LEU A 40 -28.84 -12.66 0.43
C LEU A 40 -30.28 -12.73 0.94
N GLU A 41 -31.19 -13.38 0.21
CA GLU A 41 -32.38 -13.95 0.83
C GLU A 41 -31.92 -15.14 1.68
N THR A 42 -31.51 -14.87 2.92
CA THR A 42 -31.58 -15.87 3.98
C THR A 42 -32.22 -15.23 5.18
N SER A 43 -33.31 -15.82 5.65
CA SER A 43 -33.88 -15.56 6.96
C SER A 43 -32.86 -15.97 8.03
N ILE A 44 -31.95 -15.07 8.37
CA ILE A 44 -31.00 -15.23 9.48
C ILE A 44 -30.90 -13.88 10.17
N ASP A 45 -31.04 -13.92 11.49
CA ASP A 45 -30.95 -12.79 12.40
C ASP A 45 -29.83 -11.81 12.01
N TYR A 46 -30.17 -10.51 12.11
CA TYR A 46 -29.33 -9.37 11.79
C TYR A 46 -27.88 -9.52 12.27
N VAL A 47 -26.98 -9.85 11.34
CA VAL A 47 -25.55 -9.57 11.46
C VAL A 47 -25.21 -8.59 10.35
N LEU A 48 -24.96 -7.33 10.75
CA LEU A 48 -24.56 -6.23 9.88
C LEU A 48 -23.36 -6.64 9.01
N PRO A 49 -23.40 -6.43 7.68
CA PRO A 49 -22.27 -6.77 6.82
C PRO A 49 -21.06 -5.85 7.09
N GLU A 50 -19.88 -6.47 7.17
CA GLU A 50 -18.58 -5.92 7.59
C GLU A 50 -17.95 -4.94 6.57
N TYR A 51 -18.64 -3.84 6.24
CA TYR A 51 -18.15 -2.80 5.32
C TYR A 51 -17.31 -1.71 6.02
N ALA A 52 -16.24 -2.13 6.71
CA ALA A 52 -15.52 -1.27 7.65
C ALA A 52 -14.55 -0.25 7.02
N SER A 53 -14.07 -0.43 5.79
CA SER A 53 -12.97 0.40 5.24
C SER A 53 -13.40 1.80 4.77
N LEU A 54 -14.64 1.96 4.31
CA LEU A 54 -15.21 3.26 3.92
C LEU A 54 -15.93 3.96 5.09
N ALA A 55 -16.56 3.18 5.98
CA ALA A 55 -17.23 3.69 7.17
C ALA A 55 -16.24 4.26 8.20
N ALA A 56 -15.03 3.70 8.31
CA ALA A 56 -14.00 4.24 9.22
C ALA A 56 -13.49 5.64 8.84
N LEU A 57 -13.69 6.07 7.59
CA LEU A 57 -13.23 7.36 7.07
C LEU A 57 -14.37 8.35 6.79
N SER A 58 -15.61 8.03 7.19
CA SER A 58 -16.77 8.91 6.98
C SER A 58 -17.73 8.88 8.17
N ASP A 59 -18.26 10.04 8.53
CA ASP A 59 -19.37 10.24 9.48
C ASP A 59 -20.57 9.34 9.13
N PHE A 60 -20.81 8.29 9.91
CA PHE A 60 -21.71 7.16 9.59
C PHE A 60 -23.14 7.58 9.24
N HIS A 61 -23.59 8.71 9.79
CA HIS A 61 -24.91 9.30 9.54
C HIS A 61 -25.08 9.86 8.12
N LYS A 62 -24.01 9.91 7.32
CA LYS A 62 -23.99 10.37 5.92
C LYS A 62 -24.05 9.22 4.91
N ILE A 63 -24.24 7.98 5.36
CA ILE A 63 -24.36 6.79 4.51
C ILE A 63 -25.84 6.51 4.24
N GLU A 64 -26.24 6.49 2.96
CA GLU A 64 -27.60 6.18 2.51
C GLU A 64 -27.56 4.90 1.68
N PHE A 65 -28.21 3.83 2.14
CA PHE A 65 -28.25 2.57 1.40
C PHE A 65 -29.29 2.66 0.28
N LEU A 66 -28.89 2.33 -0.94
CA LEU A 66 -29.79 2.28 -2.09
C LEU A 66 -30.16 0.84 -2.37
N ASP A 67 -31.41 0.61 -2.80
CA ASP A 67 -31.74 -0.63 -3.47
C ASP A 67 -31.17 -0.64 -4.91
N ILE A 68 -31.08 -1.83 -5.51
CA ILE A 68 -30.49 -2.03 -6.86
C ILE A 68 -31.21 -1.22 -7.94
N SER A 69 -32.53 -1.08 -7.85
CA SER A 69 -33.32 -0.33 -8.83
C SER A 69 -33.03 1.17 -8.75
N GLN A 70 -32.90 1.71 -7.53
CA GLN A 70 -32.52 3.09 -7.26
C GLN A 70 -31.07 3.37 -7.69
N ALA A 71 -30.14 2.46 -7.41
CA ALA A 71 -28.75 2.57 -7.84
C ALA A 71 -28.64 2.57 -9.38
N ARG A 72 -29.36 1.68 -10.07
CA ARG A 72 -29.42 1.61 -11.53
C ARG A 72 -29.97 2.91 -12.14
N ASP A 73 -31.09 3.39 -11.63
CA ASP A 73 -31.75 4.57 -12.17
C ASP A 73 -30.96 5.86 -11.91
N LEU A 74 -30.14 5.88 -10.84
CA LEU A 74 -29.18 6.94 -10.54
C LEU A 74 -27.98 6.91 -11.51
N LEU A 75 -27.42 5.72 -11.76
CA LEU A 75 -26.30 5.51 -12.69
C LEU A 75 -26.67 5.92 -14.13
N ILE A 76 -27.89 5.62 -14.56
CA ILE A 76 -28.42 6.03 -15.87
C ILE A 76 -28.57 7.56 -15.95
N ARG A 77 -28.99 8.21 -14.86
CA ARG A 77 -29.23 9.66 -14.83
C ARG A 77 -27.96 10.49 -14.74
N GLU A 78 -26.96 10.06 -13.97
CA GLU A 78 -25.83 10.91 -13.60
C GLU A 78 -24.56 10.72 -14.44
N ARG A 79 -24.59 9.85 -15.46
CA ARG A 79 -23.45 9.62 -16.40
C ARG A 79 -22.11 9.33 -15.71
N HIS A 80 -22.11 8.62 -14.58
CA HIS A 80 -20.89 8.18 -13.92
C HIS A 80 -20.21 7.04 -14.70
N THR A 81 -18.87 6.99 -14.68
CA THR A 81 -18.08 5.94 -15.32
C THR A 81 -18.23 4.60 -14.60
N ILE A 82 -18.63 3.56 -15.33
CA ILE A 82 -18.75 2.18 -14.85
C ILE A 82 -17.63 1.36 -15.47
N ILE A 83 -16.83 0.67 -14.65
CA ILE A 83 -15.91 -0.38 -15.12
C ILE A 83 -16.60 -1.72 -14.88
N VAL A 84 -16.87 -2.47 -15.95
CA VAL A 84 -17.47 -3.80 -15.90
C VAL A 84 -16.38 -4.82 -16.23
N LEU A 85 -16.18 -5.80 -15.34
CA LEU A 85 -15.40 -7.01 -15.64
C LEU A 85 -16.39 -8.17 -15.77
N SER A 86 -16.31 -8.90 -16.88
CA SER A 86 -17.06 -10.15 -17.10
C SER A 86 -16.07 -11.28 -17.35
N ARG A 87 -16.41 -12.49 -16.86
CA ARG A 87 -15.55 -13.68 -16.94
C ARG A 87 -15.71 -14.46 -18.25
N ASP A 88 -16.79 -14.25 -19.01
CA ASP A 88 -16.96 -14.85 -20.34
C ASP A 88 -17.68 -13.84 -21.23
N VAL A 89 -16.98 -13.39 -22.28
CA VAL A 89 -17.60 -12.74 -23.44
C VAL A 89 -17.22 -13.62 -24.61
N GLU A 90 -18.21 -14.26 -25.24
CA GLU A 90 -18.02 -14.96 -26.51
C GLU A 90 -17.32 -13.99 -27.49
N PRO A 91 -16.30 -14.44 -28.26
CA PRO A 91 -15.41 -13.56 -29.04
C PRO A 91 -16.10 -12.54 -29.95
N ASP A 92 -17.37 -12.76 -30.26
CA ASP A 92 -18.16 -11.97 -31.20
C ASP A 92 -18.89 -10.77 -30.55
N GLU A 93 -18.87 -10.62 -29.22
CA GLU A 93 -19.55 -9.50 -28.51
C GLU A 93 -18.61 -8.43 -27.92
N VAL A 94 -17.30 -8.51 -28.15
CA VAL A 94 -16.37 -7.43 -27.76
C VAL A 94 -16.36 -6.33 -28.84
N LEU A 95 -17.13 -5.27 -28.62
CA LEU A 95 -17.02 -4.03 -29.38
C LEU A 95 -15.58 -3.50 -29.32
N SER A 96 -14.94 -3.46 -30.49
CA SER A 96 -13.57 -3.03 -30.71
C SER A 96 -13.32 -1.57 -30.29
N VAL A 97 -12.44 -1.32 -29.31
CA VAL A 97 -11.46 -0.22 -29.33
C VAL A 97 -10.25 -0.55 -28.43
N ALA A 98 -9.13 -0.94 -29.03
CA ALA A 98 -7.80 -0.76 -28.45
C ALA A 98 -6.87 -0.28 -29.57
N HIS A 99 -6.23 0.88 -29.37
CA HIS A 99 -5.12 1.32 -30.23
C HIS A 99 -3.82 1.33 -29.42
N PRO A 100 -2.67 1.04 -30.07
CA PRO A 100 -1.39 0.79 -29.38
C PRO A 100 -0.74 2.09 -28.86
N LEU A 101 0.03 1.94 -27.77
CA LEU A 101 0.86 2.99 -27.18
C LEU A 101 2.03 3.35 -28.11
N VAL A 102 2.49 4.61 -28.06
CA VAL A 102 3.69 5.04 -28.77
C VAL A 102 4.89 4.25 -28.24
N GLY A 103 5.47 3.39 -29.08
CA GLY A 103 6.61 2.53 -28.74
C GLY A 103 6.30 1.04 -28.55
N SER A 104 5.05 0.58 -28.71
CA SER A 104 4.72 -0.85 -28.66
C SER A 104 4.22 -1.43 -29.99
N GLN A 105 4.60 -2.68 -30.29
CA GLN A 105 4.12 -3.45 -31.44
C GLN A 105 2.86 -4.27 -31.07
N PRO A 106 1.83 -4.34 -31.93
CA PRO A 106 0.59 -5.09 -31.64
C PRO A 106 0.74 -6.61 -31.80
N LEU A 107 0.00 -7.37 -30.99
CA LEU A 107 -0.32 -8.78 -31.28
C LEU A 107 -1.29 -8.83 -32.47
N THR A 108 -0.82 -9.36 -33.60
CA THR A 108 -1.52 -9.31 -34.88
C THR A 108 -2.57 -10.42 -35.01
N LYS A 109 -3.87 -10.06 -34.95
CA LYS A 109 -4.89 -10.27 -36.00
C LYS A 109 -6.32 -10.06 -35.46
N VAL A 110 -6.84 -8.85 -35.58
CA VAL A 110 -8.29 -8.58 -35.74
C VAL A 110 -8.44 -7.45 -36.76
N LYS A 111 -9.40 -7.57 -37.69
CA LYS A 111 -9.66 -6.59 -38.76
C LYS A 111 -10.27 -5.29 -38.20
N ARG A 112 -9.86 -4.14 -38.77
CA ARG A 112 -10.10 -2.75 -38.30
C ARG A 112 -11.58 -2.30 -38.29
N PRO A 113 -11.98 -1.40 -37.37
CA PRO A 113 -13.18 -0.57 -37.49
C PRO A 113 -12.92 0.73 -38.30
N PRO A 114 -13.98 1.41 -38.80
CA PRO A 114 -13.89 2.66 -39.56
C PRO A 114 -13.73 3.91 -38.67
N ALA A 115 -13.46 5.04 -39.33
CA ALA A 115 -12.74 6.20 -38.79
C ALA A 115 -13.55 7.19 -37.91
N ARG A 116 -12.82 7.71 -36.90
CA ARG A 116 -12.82 9.06 -36.27
C ARG A 116 -14.14 9.81 -36.04
N THR A 117 -14.41 10.07 -34.75
CA THR A 117 -14.92 11.37 -34.26
C THR A 117 -14.10 11.81 -33.03
N SER A 118 -13.74 13.09 -32.98
CA SER A 118 -12.92 13.73 -31.95
C SER A 118 -13.61 13.83 -30.59
N GLY A 119 -12.90 13.58 -29.49
CA GLY A 119 -13.20 14.24 -28.21
C GLY A 119 -13.15 13.45 -26.90
N SER A 120 -12.98 12.12 -26.89
CA SER A 120 -13.08 11.35 -25.63
C SER A 120 -12.06 10.21 -25.53
N THR A 121 -11.34 10.14 -24.41
CA THR A 121 -10.41 9.05 -24.04
C THR A 121 -11.15 7.98 -23.24
N TYR A 122 -10.88 6.70 -23.50
CA TYR A 122 -11.48 5.53 -22.85
C TYR A 122 -10.43 4.75 -22.04
N TYR A 123 -10.84 4.08 -20.96
CA TYR A 123 -9.97 3.22 -20.11
C TYR A 123 -10.62 1.84 -19.91
N TYR A 124 -9.83 0.76 -19.96
CA TYR A 124 -10.25 -0.63 -19.70
C TYR A 124 -9.28 -1.29 -18.70
N TYR A 125 -9.80 -2.13 -17.79
CA TYR A 125 -9.01 -3.00 -16.90
C TYR A 125 -9.41 -4.45 -17.16
N PHE A 126 -8.45 -5.38 -17.10
CA PHE A 126 -8.67 -6.82 -17.17
C PHE A 126 -7.94 -7.43 -15.97
N GLY A 127 -8.69 -7.90 -14.97
CA GLY A 127 -8.15 -8.58 -13.79
C GLY A 127 -7.89 -10.07 -14.05
N ASN A 128 -6.95 -10.67 -13.31
CA ASN A 128 -6.57 -12.07 -13.46
C ASN A 128 -7.60 -12.99 -12.75
N PRO A 129 -8.26 -13.94 -13.46
CA PRO A 129 -9.26 -14.85 -12.88
C PRO A 129 -8.70 -15.85 -11.84
N ASP A 130 -7.37 -15.95 -11.68
CA ASP A 130 -6.74 -16.90 -10.75
C ASP A 130 -6.33 -16.28 -9.40
N GLY A 131 -6.75 -15.03 -9.11
CA GLY A 131 -6.59 -14.43 -7.78
C GLY A 131 -5.13 -14.14 -7.42
N ASP A 132 -4.43 -13.44 -8.29
CA ASP A 132 -3.00 -13.16 -8.17
C ASP A 132 -2.69 -11.92 -7.32
N VAL A 133 -1.45 -11.87 -6.85
CA VAL A 133 -0.81 -10.99 -5.85
C VAL A 133 -0.79 -9.48 -6.22
N GLN A 134 -1.54 -9.07 -7.24
CA GLN A 134 -1.42 -7.74 -7.84
C GLN A 134 -2.75 -7.00 -8.01
N ASP A 135 -3.92 -7.56 -7.69
CA ASP A 135 -5.20 -6.85 -7.94
C ASP A 135 -5.35 -5.55 -7.14
N ALA A 136 -4.95 -5.52 -5.87
CA ALA A 136 -4.94 -4.29 -5.06
C ALA A 136 -3.90 -3.27 -5.58
N TYR A 137 -2.73 -3.77 -6.00
CA TYR A 137 -1.69 -2.97 -6.63
C TYR A 137 -2.17 -2.36 -7.95
N TYR A 138 -2.89 -3.13 -8.76
CA TYR A 138 -3.43 -2.71 -10.04
C TYR A 138 -4.60 -1.76 -9.89
N ALA A 139 -5.46 -1.91 -8.88
CA ALA A 139 -6.50 -0.92 -8.57
C ALA A 139 -5.90 0.41 -8.10
N ALA A 140 -4.85 0.37 -7.28
CA ALA A 140 -4.10 1.57 -6.88
C ALA A 140 -3.35 2.21 -8.05
N CYS A 141 -2.73 1.40 -8.93
CA CYS A 141 -2.12 1.89 -10.16
C CYS A 141 -3.17 2.48 -11.10
N LEU A 142 -4.31 1.82 -11.32
CA LEU A 142 -5.38 2.33 -12.16
C LEU A 142 -5.92 3.65 -11.60
N THR A 143 -6.13 3.75 -10.29
CA THR A 143 -6.53 5.01 -9.63
C THR A 143 -5.47 6.09 -9.81
N TYR A 144 -4.19 5.74 -9.68
CA TYR A 144 -3.06 6.62 -9.91
C TYR A 144 -3.02 7.14 -11.36
N TRP A 145 -3.13 6.24 -12.34
CA TRP A 145 -3.10 6.54 -13.77
C TRP A 145 -4.34 7.31 -14.23
N VAL A 146 -5.54 6.93 -13.80
CA VAL A 146 -6.81 7.63 -14.12
C VAL A 146 -6.85 9.02 -13.49
N SER A 147 -6.21 9.17 -12.34
CA SER A 147 -6.12 10.47 -11.67
C SER A 147 -4.89 11.30 -12.12
N GLY A 148 -4.30 10.97 -13.28
CA GLY A 148 -3.27 11.82 -13.92
C GLY A 148 -1.82 11.43 -13.67
N GLY A 149 -1.53 10.29 -13.02
CA GLY A 149 -0.16 9.83 -12.80
C GLY A 149 0.70 10.82 -12.01
N GLU A 150 2.03 10.71 -12.13
CA GLU A 150 3.04 11.55 -11.46
C GLU A 150 2.76 13.05 -11.69
N ASP A 151 2.10 13.71 -10.74
CA ASP A 151 2.16 15.18 -10.68
C ASP A 151 3.61 15.55 -10.36
N LYS A 152 4.32 16.08 -11.35
CA LYS A 152 5.73 16.50 -11.22
C LYS A 152 5.91 17.40 -9.99
N ALA A 153 4.95 18.27 -9.70
CA ALA A 153 5.01 19.15 -8.52
C ALA A 153 4.91 18.35 -7.21
N PHE A 154 4.16 17.25 -7.17
CA PHE A 154 4.08 16.37 -6.01
C PHE A 154 5.40 15.62 -5.76
N LEU A 155 6.04 15.11 -6.81
CA LEU A 155 7.34 14.46 -6.67
C LEU A 155 8.44 15.44 -6.30
N GLU A 156 8.42 16.66 -6.86
CA GLU A 156 9.31 17.76 -6.44
C GLU A 156 9.10 18.10 -4.96
N ALA A 157 7.84 18.26 -4.52
CA ALA A 157 7.55 18.51 -3.10
C ALA A 157 7.99 17.36 -2.17
N SER A 158 7.91 16.11 -2.64
CA SER A 158 8.40 14.93 -1.91
C SER A 158 9.92 14.90 -1.82
N ARG A 159 10.61 15.28 -2.89
CA ARG A 159 12.07 15.44 -2.88
C ARG A 159 12.50 16.58 -1.96
N ASP A 160 11.82 17.72 -2.02
CA ASP A 160 12.09 18.88 -1.17
C ASP A 160 11.88 18.56 0.31
N ASP A 161 10.85 17.77 0.65
CA ASP A 161 10.70 17.29 2.03
C ASP A 161 11.87 16.42 2.46
N LEU A 162 12.30 15.49 1.61
CA LEU A 162 13.42 14.60 1.95
C LEU A 162 14.72 15.39 2.16
N VAL A 163 14.96 16.42 1.35
CA VAL A 163 16.07 17.36 1.54
C VAL A 163 15.95 18.11 2.88
N ARG A 164 14.75 18.59 3.25
CA ARG A 164 14.51 19.20 4.57
C ARG A 164 14.78 18.22 5.71
N GLN A 165 14.35 16.96 5.59
CA GLN A 165 14.64 15.94 6.60
C GLN A 165 16.14 15.71 6.75
N ARG A 166 16.91 15.72 5.66
CA ARG A 166 18.38 15.62 5.71
C ARG A 166 19.02 16.75 6.53
N PHE A 167 18.57 17.99 6.34
CA PHE A 167 19.07 19.12 7.14
C PHE A 167 18.73 18.97 8.63
N ARG A 168 17.55 18.45 8.97
CA ARG A 168 17.18 18.15 10.36
C ARG A 168 18.02 17.02 10.94
N ALA A 169 18.27 15.98 10.15
CA ALA A 169 19.06 14.82 10.53
C ALA A 169 20.54 15.17 10.76
N ALA A 170 21.08 16.16 10.06
CA ALA A 170 22.47 16.62 10.24
C ALA A 170 22.78 17.20 11.63
N ALA A 171 21.74 17.57 12.41
CA ALA A 171 21.87 18.04 13.78
C ALA A 171 21.82 16.90 14.83
N LYS A 172 21.73 15.65 14.39
CA LYS A 172 21.62 14.46 15.24
C LYS A 172 22.90 13.62 15.14
N SER A 173 23.24 12.86 16.18
CA SER A 173 24.44 12.01 16.17
C SER A 173 24.29 10.78 15.28
N CYS A 174 23.08 10.23 15.17
CA CYS A 174 22.80 9.09 14.31
C CYS A 174 21.36 9.08 13.78
N ILE A 175 21.11 8.21 12.80
CA ILE A 175 19.78 7.86 12.34
C ILE A 175 19.37 6.54 13.01
N ALA A 176 18.31 6.54 13.80
CA ALA A 176 17.79 5.32 14.40
C ALA A 176 16.58 4.81 13.59
N LEU A 177 16.71 3.59 13.08
CA LEU A 177 15.68 2.89 12.33
C LEU A 177 14.97 1.93 13.28
N PHE A 178 13.63 1.90 13.22
CA PHE A 178 12.82 1.01 14.06
C PHE A 178 11.96 0.08 13.20
N GLY A 179 12.15 -1.22 13.41
CA GLY A 179 11.36 -2.31 12.85
C GLY A 179 10.40 -2.92 13.89
N THR A 180 9.47 -3.76 13.42
CA THR A 180 8.42 -4.36 14.26
C THR A 180 8.78 -5.72 14.87
N GLY A 181 10.05 -6.13 14.80
CA GLY A 181 10.50 -7.44 15.28
C GLY A 181 10.44 -7.56 16.83
N PRO A 182 10.44 -8.79 17.38
CA PRO A 182 10.38 -9.02 18.82
C PRO A 182 11.50 -8.32 19.62
N SER A 183 12.70 -8.20 19.04
CA SER A 183 13.85 -7.55 19.70
C SER A 183 13.67 -6.03 19.87
N LEU A 184 12.60 -5.44 19.34
CA LEU A 184 12.27 -4.03 19.59
C LEU A 184 12.08 -3.72 21.08
N SER A 185 11.68 -4.71 21.89
CA SER A 185 11.55 -4.56 23.34
C SER A 185 12.86 -4.16 24.02
N GLU A 186 14.02 -4.53 23.46
CA GLU A 186 15.35 -4.15 23.94
C GLU A 186 15.63 -2.65 23.77
N ALA A 187 14.94 -1.99 22.82
CA ALA A 187 15.09 -0.56 22.55
C ALA A 187 14.22 0.34 23.43
N LEU A 188 13.24 -0.23 24.15
CA LEU A 188 12.26 0.54 24.95
C LEU A 188 12.90 1.39 26.05
N ASN A 189 13.98 0.88 26.66
CA ASN A 189 14.64 1.52 27.80
C ASN A 189 15.88 2.32 27.40
N ARG A 190 16.12 2.51 26.10
CA ARG A 190 17.26 3.28 25.60
C ARG A 190 16.86 4.73 25.38
N ASP A 191 17.84 5.61 25.54
CA ASP A 191 17.71 7.02 25.18
C ASP A 191 17.90 7.18 23.67
N HIS A 192 16.95 7.85 23.03
CA HIS A 192 16.91 8.15 21.59
C HIS A 192 16.76 9.65 21.33
N GLY A 193 17.02 10.51 22.35
CA GLY A 193 16.81 11.95 22.25
C GLY A 193 17.73 12.64 21.24
N ASP A 194 18.94 12.11 21.06
CA ASP A 194 19.94 12.65 20.12
C ASP A 194 19.98 11.92 18.76
N SER A 195 19.05 11.00 18.50
CA SER A 195 18.90 10.37 17.18
C SER A 195 17.81 11.03 16.33
N PHE A 196 17.94 10.86 15.01
CA PHE A 196 16.87 11.10 14.06
C PHE A 196 16.08 9.81 13.86
N ASN A 197 14.85 9.76 14.33
CA ASN A 197 14.09 8.52 14.50
C ASN A 197 13.18 8.26 13.29
N ILE A 198 13.36 7.10 12.65
CA ILE A 198 12.57 6.64 11.51
C ILE A 198 11.89 5.32 11.89
N ILE A 199 10.56 5.35 11.94
CA ILE A 199 9.74 4.18 12.28
C ILE A 199 9.09 3.59 11.01
N CYS A 200 8.62 2.35 11.08
CA CYS A 200 7.90 1.74 9.97
C CYS A 200 6.60 1.03 10.34
N ASN A 201 5.77 0.85 9.31
CA ASN A 201 4.56 0.02 9.33
C ASN A 201 3.71 0.30 10.57
N THR A 202 3.39 -0.75 11.30
CA THR A 202 2.45 -0.79 12.40
C THR A 202 3.02 -0.34 13.75
N ILE A 203 4.27 0.15 13.82
CA ILE A 203 4.83 0.72 15.07
C ILE A 203 3.90 1.78 15.68
N ILE A 204 3.22 2.56 14.83
CA ILE A 204 2.22 3.57 15.21
C ILE A 204 1.02 3.05 16.02
N LYS A 205 0.81 1.73 16.06
CA LYS A 205 -0.15 1.09 16.96
C LYS A 205 0.15 1.41 18.42
N ASN A 206 1.44 1.49 18.78
CA ASN A 206 1.89 1.71 20.16
C ASN A 206 2.18 3.19 20.40
N ARG A 207 1.15 3.93 20.82
CA ARG A 207 1.23 5.40 21.00
C ARG A 207 2.27 5.82 22.03
N ALA A 208 2.31 5.16 23.18
CA ALA A 208 3.28 5.45 24.24
C ALA A 208 4.72 5.30 23.72
N PHE A 209 4.97 4.28 22.90
CA PHE A 209 6.28 4.09 22.29
C PHE A 209 6.59 5.16 21.24
N THR A 210 5.64 5.53 20.38
CA THR A 210 5.86 6.62 19.40
C THR A 210 6.04 7.99 20.05
N GLU A 211 5.38 8.24 21.19
CA GLU A 211 5.58 9.46 21.98
C GLU A 211 6.97 9.49 22.60
N HIS A 212 7.46 8.36 23.12
CA HIS A 212 8.82 8.22 23.64
C HIS A 212 9.88 8.43 22.54
N LEU A 213 9.64 7.91 21.33
CA LEU A 213 10.58 8.04 20.22
C LEU A 213 10.57 9.43 19.56
N ASP A 214 9.46 10.18 19.58
CA ASP A 214 9.27 11.39 18.77
C ASP A 214 9.81 11.25 17.32
N PRO A 215 9.26 10.34 16.50
CA PRO A 215 9.79 10.05 15.18
C PRO A 215 9.63 11.22 14.20
N GLN A 216 10.64 11.42 13.35
CA GLN A 216 10.57 12.42 12.27
C GLN A 216 10.02 11.84 10.97
N ILE A 217 10.20 10.54 10.73
CA ILE A 217 9.71 9.86 9.53
C ILE A 217 9.00 8.55 9.90
N LEU A 218 7.88 8.31 9.24
CA LEU A 218 7.22 7.01 9.18
C LEU A 218 7.24 6.49 7.73
N VAL A 219 7.55 5.20 7.55
CA VAL A 219 7.45 4.54 6.24
C VAL A 219 6.54 3.31 6.28
N ALA A 220 5.72 3.13 5.25
CA ALA A 220 4.97 1.89 5.03
C ALA A 220 4.61 1.75 3.56
N SER A 221 4.85 0.58 2.95
CA SER A 221 4.73 0.44 1.49
C SER A 221 4.08 -0.86 1.01
N ASP A 222 3.80 -1.80 1.89
CA ASP A 222 3.16 -3.05 1.49
C ASP A 222 1.68 -2.84 1.14
N ALA A 223 1.32 -3.12 -0.11
CA ALA A 223 -0.04 -2.98 -0.61
C ALA A 223 -1.01 -3.91 0.11
N HIS A 224 -0.59 -5.15 0.40
CA HIS A 224 -1.44 -6.16 1.01
C HIS A 224 -1.82 -5.79 2.43
N PHE A 225 -0.92 -5.14 3.17
CA PHE A 225 -1.14 -4.81 4.58
C PHE A 225 -1.72 -3.40 4.77
N HIS A 226 -1.21 -2.41 4.04
CA HIS A 226 -1.46 -1.00 4.36
C HIS A 226 -2.47 -0.33 3.43
N PHE A 227 -2.65 -0.83 2.21
CA PHE A 227 -3.43 -0.19 1.15
C PHE A 227 -4.45 -1.15 0.50
N SER A 228 -5.11 -1.94 1.34
CA SER A 228 -6.05 -2.99 0.93
C SER A 228 -7.47 -2.72 1.47
N TYR A 229 -8.43 -3.58 1.14
CA TYR A 229 -9.85 -3.39 1.45
C TYR A 229 -10.30 -3.97 2.80
N HIS A 230 -9.44 -4.70 3.51
CA HIS A 230 -9.79 -5.44 4.74
C HIS A 230 -9.55 -4.66 6.04
N ARG A 231 -10.05 -5.18 7.17
CA ARG A 231 -10.03 -4.50 8.49
C ARG A 231 -8.63 -4.16 8.99
N TYR A 232 -7.62 -5.01 8.75
CA TYR A 232 -6.23 -4.69 9.10
C TYR A 232 -5.75 -3.38 8.44
N SER A 233 -5.98 -3.22 7.13
CA SER A 233 -5.56 -2.02 6.41
C SER A 233 -6.36 -0.80 6.85
N ALA A 234 -7.68 -0.96 7.05
CA ALA A 234 -8.52 0.12 7.59
C ALA A 234 -8.03 0.58 8.98
N ARG A 235 -7.66 -0.37 9.85
CA ARG A 235 -7.12 -0.07 11.18
C ARG A 235 -5.79 0.67 11.09
N PHE A 236 -4.86 0.17 10.27
CA PHE A 236 -3.59 0.83 10.03
C PHE A 236 -3.77 2.27 9.53
N LEU A 237 -4.64 2.49 8.54
CA LEU A 237 -4.90 3.82 7.97
C LEU A 237 -5.53 4.77 8.99
N GLY A 238 -6.45 4.28 9.84
CA GLY A 238 -7.00 5.06 10.95
C GLY A 238 -5.93 5.50 11.95
N ASP A 239 -5.05 4.57 12.35
CA ASP A 239 -3.94 4.86 13.26
C ASP A 239 -2.88 5.77 12.59
N LEU A 240 -2.65 5.65 11.28
CA LEU A 240 -1.78 6.54 10.50
C LEU A 240 -2.29 7.99 10.52
N VAL A 241 -3.57 8.19 10.24
CA VAL A 241 -4.20 9.53 10.25
C VAL A 241 -4.10 10.13 11.65
N ALA A 242 -4.44 9.36 12.70
CA ALA A 242 -4.32 9.81 14.07
C ALA A 242 -2.86 10.16 14.45
N PHE A 243 -1.90 9.35 14.05
CA PHE A 243 -0.48 9.61 14.30
C PHE A 243 0.01 10.88 13.61
N LEU A 244 -0.36 11.12 12.35
CA LEU A 244 0.07 12.32 11.61
C LEU A 244 -0.57 13.61 12.11
N HIS A 245 -1.80 13.53 12.65
CA HIS A 245 -2.45 14.68 13.31
C HIS A 245 -1.74 15.08 14.61
N ASN A 246 -1.19 14.11 15.33
CA ASN A 246 -0.61 14.31 16.66
C ASN A 246 0.93 14.37 16.67
N SER A 247 1.58 14.41 15.50
CA SER A 247 3.05 14.40 15.43
C SER A 247 3.61 15.39 14.41
N SER A 248 4.93 15.63 14.50
CA SER A 248 5.69 16.39 13.50
C SER A 248 6.28 15.51 12.36
N ALA A 249 5.90 14.23 12.32
CA ALA A 249 6.42 13.25 11.38
C ALA A 249 5.92 13.41 9.93
N SER A 250 6.80 13.14 8.97
CA SER A 250 6.46 12.93 7.57
C SER A 250 6.20 11.44 7.31
N PHE A 251 5.17 11.12 6.52
CA PHE A 251 4.89 9.78 6.03
C PHE A 251 5.40 9.59 4.61
N TYR A 252 6.25 8.58 4.41
CA TYR A 252 6.79 8.20 3.11
C TYR A 252 6.29 6.83 2.69
N THR A 253 5.87 6.73 1.43
CA THR A 253 5.47 5.48 0.78
C THR A 253 5.77 5.55 -0.71
N PHE A 254 5.34 4.56 -1.49
CA PHE A 254 5.39 4.69 -2.95
C PHE A 254 4.53 5.85 -3.42
N ASP A 255 5.04 6.61 -4.37
CA ASP A 255 4.36 7.71 -5.07
C ASP A 255 2.88 7.46 -5.36
N LYS A 256 2.54 6.30 -5.92
CA LYS A 256 1.14 5.93 -6.21
C LYS A 256 0.24 5.86 -4.97
N PHE A 257 0.75 5.33 -3.85
CA PHE A 257 0.00 5.21 -2.60
C PHE A 257 -0.10 6.56 -1.90
N ALA A 258 0.96 7.36 -1.95
CA ALA A 258 0.95 8.72 -1.42
C ALA A 258 -0.07 9.59 -2.18
N ALA A 259 -0.06 9.55 -3.52
CA ALA A 259 -1.03 10.27 -4.34
C ALA A 259 -2.48 9.85 -4.03
N PHE A 260 -2.73 8.55 -3.82
CA PHE A 260 -4.03 8.05 -3.38
C PHE A 260 -4.43 8.61 -2.01
N LEU A 261 -3.56 8.52 -1.01
CA LEU A 261 -3.84 9.01 0.35
C LEU A 261 -4.12 10.51 0.40
N ARG A 262 -3.30 11.32 -0.27
CA ARG A 262 -3.45 12.79 -0.29
C ARG A 262 -4.80 13.23 -0.84
N ARG A 263 -5.33 12.49 -1.82
CA ARG A 263 -6.67 12.76 -2.38
C ARG A 263 -7.78 12.28 -1.47
N ARG A 264 -7.59 11.13 -0.83
CA ARG A 264 -8.64 10.50 -0.01
C ARG A 264 -8.77 11.12 1.38
N VAL A 265 -7.65 11.64 1.91
CA VAL A 265 -7.53 12.20 3.25
C VAL A 265 -6.77 13.53 3.18
N PRO A 266 -7.40 14.60 2.65
CA PRO A 266 -6.73 15.88 2.36
C PRO A 266 -6.09 16.54 3.59
N GLU A 267 -6.65 16.30 4.77
CA GLU A 267 -6.17 16.83 6.05
C GLU A 267 -4.72 16.41 6.40
N ILE A 268 -4.27 15.22 5.98
CA ILE A 268 -2.87 14.77 6.17
C ILE A 268 -2.01 14.99 4.93
N ALA A 269 -2.56 15.55 3.84
CA ALA A 269 -1.88 15.58 2.55
C ALA A 269 -0.52 16.30 2.62
N GLY A 270 -0.41 17.36 3.42
CA GLY A 270 0.86 18.09 3.63
C GLY A 270 1.96 17.28 4.33
N ARG A 271 1.64 16.08 4.83
CA ARG A 271 2.57 15.18 5.55
C ARG A 271 2.79 13.86 4.83
N VAL A 272 2.17 13.64 3.68
CA VAL A 272 2.27 12.40 2.91
C VAL A 272 3.10 12.63 1.64
N PHE A 273 4.20 11.89 1.53
CA PHE A 273 5.20 12.03 0.47
C PHE A 273 5.45 10.70 -0.23
N GLY A 274 5.82 10.80 -1.50
CA GLY A 274 5.97 9.67 -2.40
C GLY A 274 7.39 9.53 -2.92
N ILE A 275 7.96 8.34 -2.82
CA ILE A 275 9.21 8.00 -3.51
C ILE A 275 8.89 6.96 -4.57
N PRO A 276 9.15 7.24 -5.87
CA PRO A 276 8.91 6.27 -6.92
C PRO A 276 9.80 5.03 -6.76
N ALA A 277 9.29 3.89 -7.21
CA ALA A 277 10.12 2.71 -7.44
C ALA A 277 10.87 2.84 -8.77
N GLY A 278 11.93 2.04 -8.95
CA GLY A 278 12.56 1.83 -10.26
C GLY A 278 14.03 2.20 -10.35
N ARG A 279 14.70 2.43 -9.22
CA ARG A 279 16.17 2.51 -9.19
C ARG A 279 16.77 1.17 -9.65
N LYS A 280 17.83 1.23 -10.44
CA LYS A 280 18.45 0.05 -11.09
C LYS A 280 19.55 -0.63 -10.27
N THR A 281 20.16 0.09 -9.33
CA THR A 281 21.28 -0.39 -8.52
C THR A 281 20.96 -0.22 -7.05
N TYR A 282 21.62 -0.99 -6.18
CA TYR A 282 21.58 -0.72 -4.75
C TYR A 282 22.28 0.61 -4.49
N GLY A 283 21.54 1.55 -3.89
CA GLY A 283 22.05 2.89 -3.64
C GLY A 283 21.09 3.66 -2.75
N PHE A 284 21.59 4.75 -2.20
CA PHE A 284 20.87 5.63 -1.27
C PHE A 284 21.05 7.12 -1.58
N ASP A 285 21.78 7.50 -2.63
CA ASP A 285 21.90 8.91 -3.01
C ASP A 285 20.63 9.38 -3.73
N PHE A 286 19.70 9.97 -2.97
CA PHE A 286 18.46 10.53 -3.52
C PHE A 286 18.65 11.88 -4.22
N ASP A 287 19.84 12.49 -4.16
CA ASP A 287 20.16 13.69 -4.96
C ASP A 287 20.48 13.30 -6.40
N GLN A 288 21.17 12.19 -6.61
CA GLN A 288 21.44 11.64 -7.94
C GLN A 288 20.21 10.99 -8.57
N GLU A 289 19.47 10.19 -7.79
CA GLU A 289 18.28 9.48 -8.30
C GLU A 289 17.23 9.35 -7.20
N PHE A 290 16.16 10.15 -7.30
CA PHE A 290 15.03 10.14 -6.37
C PHE A 290 14.09 8.95 -6.63
N ARG A 291 14.60 7.73 -6.42
CA ARG A 291 13.84 6.46 -6.54
C ARG A 291 14.37 5.44 -5.54
N VAL A 292 13.48 4.57 -5.06
CA VAL A 292 13.88 3.38 -4.31
C VAL A 292 14.11 2.20 -5.23
N PHE A 293 15.05 1.33 -4.85
CA PHE A 293 15.22 0.03 -5.50
C PHE A 293 14.11 -0.91 -5.00
N PRO A 294 13.29 -1.51 -5.89
CA PRO A 294 12.23 -2.43 -5.48
C PRO A 294 12.78 -3.60 -4.66
N GLY A 295 12.10 -4.01 -3.60
CA GLY A 295 12.56 -5.11 -2.77
C GLY A 295 11.45 -5.73 -1.94
N ASP A 296 11.79 -6.82 -1.26
CA ASP A 296 10.82 -7.64 -0.53
C ASP A 296 10.64 -7.21 0.94
N SER A 297 11.31 -6.15 1.41
CA SER A 297 11.12 -5.64 2.77
C SER A 297 11.16 -4.12 2.82
N VAL A 298 10.39 -3.53 3.75
CA VAL A 298 10.44 -2.07 3.99
C VAL A 298 11.82 -1.63 4.49
N LEU A 299 12.56 -2.53 5.15
CA LEU A 299 13.95 -2.30 5.55
C LEU A 299 14.83 -2.03 4.32
N ASN A 300 14.81 -2.95 3.36
CA ASN A 300 15.63 -2.86 2.15
C ASN A 300 15.15 -1.76 1.20
N MET A 301 13.83 -1.57 1.07
CA MET A 301 13.27 -0.59 0.15
C MET A 301 13.40 0.86 0.64
N PHE A 302 13.07 1.11 1.91
CA PHE A 302 12.89 2.46 2.44
C PHE A 302 13.82 2.76 3.61
N LEU A 303 13.78 1.99 4.70
CA LEU A 303 14.43 2.39 5.95
C LEU A 303 15.94 2.51 5.80
N LEU A 304 16.63 1.48 5.29
CA LEU A 304 18.08 1.50 5.15
C LEU A 304 18.54 2.55 4.12
N PRO A 305 17.96 2.63 2.90
CA PRO A 305 18.31 3.70 1.97
C PRO A 305 18.08 5.12 2.52
N LEU A 306 16.95 5.36 3.19
CA LEU A 306 16.68 6.66 3.82
C LEU A 306 17.67 6.94 4.95
N GLY A 307 17.92 5.95 5.81
CA GLY A 307 18.92 6.07 6.89
C GLY A 307 20.29 6.45 6.36
N SER A 308 20.79 5.72 5.37
CA SER A 308 22.10 5.96 4.75
C SER A 308 22.17 7.29 3.99
N TYR A 309 21.06 7.78 3.43
CA TYR A 309 20.99 9.12 2.83
C TYR A 309 21.06 10.24 3.85
N LEU A 310 20.34 10.07 4.97
CA LEU A 310 20.11 11.12 5.95
C LEU A 310 21.28 11.32 6.93
N GLY A 311 22.06 10.29 7.21
CA GLY A 311 23.17 10.37 8.17
C GLY A 311 24.39 9.51 7.81
N GLN A 312 25.43 9.63 8.64
CA GLN A 312 26.65 8.82 8.52
C GLN A 312 26.55 7.55 9.36
N GLU A 313 25.99 7.64 10.56
CA GLU A 313 25.75 6.51 11.45
C GLU A 313 24.28 6.12 11.43
N VAL A 314 24.00 4.84 11.18
CA VAL A 314 22.66 4.25 11.14
C VAL A 314 22.57 3.12 12.16
N VAL A 315 21.63 3.25 13.08
CA VAL A 315 21.39 2.29 14.17
C VAL A 315 20.06 1.60 13.97
N LEU A 316 20.06 0.27 13.91
CA LEU A 316 18.90 -0.56 13.65
C LEU A 316 18.34 -1.15 14.95
N ASN A 317 17.04 -0.96 15.18
CA ASN A 317 16.32 -1.43 16.36
C ASN A 317 15.10 -2.26 15.94
N GLY A 318 14.91 -3.44 16.51
CA GLY A 318 13.73 -4.27 16.24
C GLY A 318 13.73 -4.92 14.85
N PHE A 319 14.91 -5.11 14.23
CA PHE A 319 15.06 -5.89 13.00
C PHE A 319 15.55 -7.29 13.34
N THR A 320 14.70 -8.06 14.03
CA THR A 320 15.06 -9.39 14.53
C THR A 320 15.36 -10.39 13.42
N GLY A 321 14.73 -10.25 12.24
CA GLY A 321 14.81 -11.26 11.19
C GLY A 321 14.00 -12.51 11.51
N ARG A 322 14.09 -13.51 10.63
CA ARG A 322 13.36 -14.78 10.75
C ARG A 322 14.14 -15.75 11.64
N ALA A 323 13.56 -16.15 12.77
CA ALA A 323 14.14 -17.19 13.61
C ALA A 323 14.00 -18.57 12.94
N PRO A 324 14.89 -19.54 13.23
CA PRO A 324 14.75 -20.91 12.72
C PRO A 324 13.41 -21.57 13.09
N SER A 325 12.83 -21.19 14.22
CA SER A 325 11.54 -21.68 14.71
C SER A 325 10.31 -20.98 14.11
N ASP A 326 10.49 -19.90 13.34
CA ASP A 326 9.37 -19.20 12.72
C ASP A 326 8.71 -20.09 11.66
N SER A 327 7.38 -20.13 11.65
CA SER A 327 6.58 -20.86 10.66
C SER A 327 6.17 -20.01 9.45
N PHE A 328 6.47 -18.70 9.49
CA PHE A 328 6.01 -17.71 8.51
C PHE A 328 7.15 -16.78 8.07
N PHE A 329 6.86 -15.58 7.57
CA PHE A 329 7.87 -14.58 7.16
C PHE A 329 8.91 -14.31 8.26
N TRP A 330 8.45 -13.81 9.40
CA TRP A 330 9.21 -13.61 10.64
C TRP A 330 8.22 -13.27 11.75
N SER A 331 8.65 -13.42 13.00
CA SER A 331 7.87 -12.98 14.15
C SER A 331 7.79 -11.45 14.24
N HIS A 332 6.69 -10.94 14.81
CA HIS A 332 6.49 -9.52 15.11
C HIS A 332 6.23 -9.33 16.61
N SER A 333 6.59 -8.17 17.14
CA SER A 333 6.18 -7.75 18.48
C SER A 333 4.66 -7.60 18.56
N GLU A 334 4.01 -8.29 19.50
CA GLU A 334 2.56 -8.21 19.70
C GLU A 334 2.08 -6.78 20.01
N LEU A 335 2.93 -5.98 20.67
CA LEU A 335 2.62 -4.58 20.97
C LEU A 335 2.52 -3.73 19.70
N HIS A 336 3.24 -4.10 18.64
CA HIS A 336 3.39 -3.28 17.44
C HIS A 336 2.68 -3.86 16.22
N GLN A 337 2.16 -5.09 16.25
CA GLN A 337 1.42 -5.69 15.13
C GLN A 337 -0.06 -5.88 15.44
N TYR A 338 -0.95 -5.70 14.47
CA TYR A 338 -2.38 -6.02 14.61
C TYR A 338 -2.65 -7.52 14.47
N SER A 339 -2.04 -8.34 15.34
CA SER A 339 -2.05 -9.81 15.22
C SER A 339 -3.47 -10.40 15.14
N HIS A 340 -4.43 -9.85 15.88
CA HIS A 340 -5.83 -10.26 15.86
C HIS A 340 -6.55 -9.99 14.52
N LEU A 341 -5.99 -9.15 13.64
CA LEU A 341 -6.51 -8.86 12.30
C LEU A 341 -5.69 -9.53 11.19
N MET A 342 -4.71 -10.38 11.51
CA MET A 342 -3.89 -11.04 10.49
C MET A 342 -4.70 -12.00 9.62
N GLU A 343 -5.76 -12.59 10.18
CA GLU A 343 -6.62 -13.50 9.42
C GLU A 343 -7.38 -12.75 8.30
N ASP A 344 -7.80 -11.52 8.54
CA ASP A 344 -8.36 -10.64 7.51
C ASP A 344 -7.42 -10.46 6.31
N VAL A 345 -6.11 -10.31 6.57
CA VAL A 345 -5.11 -10.18 5.50
C VAL A 345 -5.02 -11.49 4.72
N ARG A 346 -5.00 -12.64 5.42
CA ARG A 346 -4.91 -13.96 4.79
C ARG A 346 -6.12 -14.29 3.93
N GLN A 347 -7.30 -13.96 4.41
CA GLN A 347 -8.55 -14.17 3.68
C GLN A 347 -8.65 -13.26 2.46
N ALA A 348 -8.17 -12.01 2.57
CA ALA A 348 -8.15 -11.10 1.44
C ALA A 348 -7.13 -11.47 0.36
N HIS A 349 -5.98 -12.02 0.76
CA HIS A 349 -4.85 -12.29 -0.16
C HIS A 349 -4.35 -13.74 -0.06
N PRO A 350 -5.20 -14.75 -0.29
CA PRO A 350 -4.85 -16.14 0.00
C PRO A 350 -3.70 -16.65 -0.89
N ALA A 351 -3.54 -16.16 -2.12
CA ALA A 351 -2.42 -16.52 -2.99
C ALA A 351 -1.08 -15.99 -2.46
N PHE A 352 -1.05 -14.77 -1.90
CA PHE A 352 0.15 -14.18 -1.32
C PHE A 352 0.77 -15.06 -0.23
N PHE A 353 -0.07 -15.74 0.55
CA PHE A 353 0.35 -16.59 1.66
C PHE A 353 0.46 -18.09 1.29
N ARG A 354 -0.39 -18.61 0.42
CA ARG A 354 -0.33 -20.04 0.02
C ARG A 354 0.85 -20.35 -0.88
N ASN A 355 1.22 -19.42 -1.76
CA ASN A 355 2.23 -19.67 -2.81
C ASN A 355 3.62 -19.17 -2.42
N ARG A 356 3.87 -18.95 -1.13
CA ARG A 356 5.12 -18.38 -0.64
C ARG A 356 5.99 -19.44 0.04
N ASP A 357 7.21 -19.59 -0.45
CA ASP A 357 8.29 -20.20 0.32
C ASP A 357 8.88 -19.14 1.25
N TYR A 358 8.48 -19.17 2.53
CA TYR A 358 8.90 -18.19 3.53
C TYR A 358 10.39 -18.26 3.84
N GLY A 359 11.00 -19.45 3.76
CA GLY A 359 12.44 -19.62 4.00
C GLY A 359 13.25 -18.98 2.88
N LYS A 360 12.90 -19.31 1.62
CA LYS A 360 13.53 -18.69 0.45
C LYS A 360 13.35 -17.17 0.44
N TYR A 361 12.15 -16.69 0.75
CA TYR A 361 11.86 -15.27 0.83
C TYR A 361 12.73 -14.56 1.88
N ALA A 362 12.84 -15.13 3.09
CA ALA A 362 13.67 -14.56 4.14
C ALA A 362 15.16 -14.53 3.75
N ASN A 363 15.65 -15.56 3.06
CA ASN A 363 17.01 -15.60 2.54
C ASN A 363 17.24 -14.48 1.50
N THR A 364 16.29 -14.26 0.58
CA THR A 364 16.37 -13.15 -0.39
C THR A 364 16.40 -11.79 0.31
N VAL A 365 15.56 -11.58 1.33
CA VAL A 365 15.58 -10.32 2.11
C VAL A 365 16.92 -10.11 2.81
N ASP A 366 17.52 -11.16 3.36
CA ASP A 366 18.81 -11.10 4.04
C ASP A 366 19.99 -10.91 3.06
N ASP A 367 19.97 -11.58 1.91
CA ASP A 367 20.95 -11.37 0.83
C ASP A 367 20.91 -9.92 0.32
N ASP A 368 19.72 -9.37 0.09
CA ASP A 368 19.55 -7.97 -0.31
C ASP A 368 20.06 -7.01 0.77
N LEU A 369 19.82 -7.34 2.04
CA LEU A 369 20.31 -6.54 3.16
C LEU A 369 21.83 -6.55 3.23
N MET A 370 22.47 -7.72 3.10
CA MET A 370 23.93 -7.86 3.03
C MET A 370 24.53 -6.97 1.96
N VAL A 371 23.99 -7.00 0.73
CA VAL A 371 24.50 -6.18 -0.38
C VAL A 371 24.39 -4.68 -0.06
N ARG A 372 23.27 -4.25 0.54
CA ARG A 372 23.03 -2.84 0.87
C ARG A 372 23.89 -2.35 2.03
N VAL A 373 24.06 -3.16 3.06
CA VAL A 373 24.95 -2.84 4.19
C VAL A 373 26.39 -2.71 3.67
N ASN A 374 26.86 -3.66 2.87
CA ASN A 374 28.21 -3.58 2.28
C ASN A 374 28.39 -2.32 1.42
N ALA A 375 27.42 -2.01 0.55
CA ALA A 375 27.47 -0.79 -0.27
C ALA A 375 27.48 0.50 0.58
N ALA A 376 26.78 0.51 1.72
CA ALA A 376 26.81 1.64 2.65
C ALA A 376 28.18 1.75 3.35
N LEU A 377 28.73 0.63 3.83
CA LEU A 377 30.06 0.58 4.46
C LEU A 377 31.16 1.02 3.50
N GLU A 378 31.14 0.55 2.24
CA GLU A 378 32.08 0.96 1.19
C GLU A 378 32.00 2.47 0.88
N ALA A 379 30.82 3.06 1.06
CA ALA A 379 30.60 4.50 0.95
C ALA A 379 30.92 5.28 2.25
N GLY A 380 31.52 4.63 3.25
CA GLY A 380 31.95 5.24 4.50
C GLY A 380 30.84 5.47 5.53
N LYS A 381 29.70 4.78 5.41
CA LYS A 381 28.62 4.81 6.41
C LYS A 381 28.91 3.82 7.55
N GLY A 382 28.51 4.16 8.77
CA GLY A 382 28.42 3.21 9.88
C GLY A 382 27.02 2.61 9.96
N ILE A 383 26.92 1.28 9.98
CA ILE A 383 25.65 0.54 10.09
C ILE A 383 25.75 -0.43 11.27
N HIS A 384 24.88 -0.28 12.27
CA HIS A 384 24.95 -1.06 13.52
C HIS A 384 23.59 -1.57 13.93
N SER A 385 23.51 -2.80 14.44
CA SER A 385 22.32 -3.27 15.14
C SER A 385 22.44 -2.96 16.63
N ALA A 386 21.48 -2.23 17.18
CA ALA A 386 21.40 -2.02 18.63
C ALA A 386 20.64 -3.16 19.33
N THR A 387 19.85 -3.94 18.60
CA THR A 387 19.04 -5.04 19.16
C THR A 387 19.43 -6.37 18.57
N THR A 388 19.07 -7.47 19.23
CA THR A 388 19.29 -8.84 18.71
C THR A 388 18.74 -8.99 17.28
N SER A 389 19.53 -9.61 16.39
CA SER A 389 19.19 -9.83 14.98
C SER A 389 19.70 -11.19 14.47
N PHE A 390 18.87 -11.84 13.65
CA PHE A 390 19.21 -13.04 12.87
C PHE A 390 19.66 -12.71 11.44
N TYR A 391 19.60 -11.44 11.02
CA TYR A 391 20.15 -11.03 9.73
C TYR A 391 21.67 -11.11 9.77
N ARG A 392 22.28 -11.76 8.77
CA ARG A 392 23.74 -11.94 8.71
C ARG A 392 24.50 -10.62 8.74
N ALA A 393 23.95 -9.60 8.09
CA ALA A 393 24.59 -8.28 7.97
C ALA A 393 24.61 -7.48 9.28
N LEU A 394 23.84 -7.92 10.28
CA LEU A 394 23.57 -7.19 11.52
C LEU A 394 24.07 -7.95 12.76
N GLN A 395 24.76 -9.06 12.56
CA GLN A 395 25.41 -9.81 13.63
C GLN A 395 26.76 -9.15 13.99
N PRO A 396 27.18 -9.22 15.27
CA PRO A 396 28.43 -8.61 15.74
C PRO A 396 29.70 -9.12 15.07
#